data_AF-A0AA49JX32-F1
#
_entry.id   AF-A0AA49JX32-F1
#
_cell.length_a   1.000
_cell.length_b   1.000
_cell.length_c   1.000
_cell.angle_alpha   90.00
_cell.angle_beta   90.00
_cell.angle_gamma   90.00
#
_symmetry.space_group_name_H-M   'P 1'
#
loop_
_entity.id
_entity.type
_entity.pdbx_description
1 polymer ?
#
loop_
_entity_poly.entity_id
_entity_poly.type
_entity_poly.pdbx_seq_one_letter_code
_entity_poly.pdbx_strand_id
1 'polypeptide(L)'
;MTRNISRLAAIAGVAALTACTTDNVVSPSRLQDEGSITVIATSAWQFVSLADSALVTPTPSPNASTAWDIAFLGTNVTLNGGDAGPGGVTAACLCQNASATNDQVLAMTAESEFADFDTVTAVPPGLSFVSDALTPAIVGWHAGSGAAATADTTKTWLLRLSDSTSFAALRVKAIATPTATHAGSVTLEYRLQTTSGSALPAPQQIVINAGATGGARVDLNTGTITTDDAAWDLHVQGFTIRVNGGISGSGKAGAATTATAFADLTTAVTNASAYRIDTYAGVFGSQRYYRYNILGDHRISPTFDVYFLRRGSDTYKLQVTGYYSATGAARHITFRWAKLD
;
A
#
# COMPACT_ATOMS: atom_id res chain seq x y z
N MET A 1 56.13 -15.58 67.96
CA MET A 1 55.35 -16.76 68.38
C MET A 1 54.34 -17.07 67.29
N THR A 2 54.42 -18.28 66.72
CA THR A 2 53.39 -19.02 65.93
C THR A 2 52.81 -18.36 64.66
N ARG A 3 52.82 -18.94 63.45
CA ARG A 3 53.12 -20.27 62.85
C ARG A 3 53.35 -20.01 61.34
N ASN A 4 54.46 -20.43 60.69
CA ASN A 4 54.68 -21.76 60.07
C ASN A 4 53.56 -22.16 59.09
N ILE A 5 53.71 -22.48 57.79
CA ILE A 5 54.66 -23.34 57.04
C ILE A 5 54.27 -23.19 55.54
N SER A 6 55.19 -22.85 54.63
CA SER A 6 55.89 -23.74 53.68
C SER A 6 55.07 -24.34 52.53
N ARG A 7 55.42 -23.89 51.30
CA ARG A 7 55.75 -24.64 50.06
C ARG A 7 54.98 -25.94 49.74
N LEU A 8 54.49 -26.06 48.50
CA LEU A 8 55.04 -27.00 47.50
C LEU A 8 54.44 -26.77 46.09
N ALA A 9 55.24 -27.10 45.08
CA ALA A 9 54.93 -27.08 43.66
C ALA A 9 54.53 -28.47 43.14
N ALA A 10 53.76 -28.55 42.04
CA ALA A 10 53.67 -29.67 41.09
C ALA A 10 52.90 -29.18 39.83
N ILE A 11 53.53 -29.07 38.65
CA ILE A 11 53.70 -30.06 37.55
C ILE A 11 52.43 -30.29 36.71
N ALA A 12 52.67 -30.23 35.40
CA ALA A 12 51.79 -30.11 34.25
C ALA A 12 50.89 -31.31 33.92
N GLY A 13 49.87 -31.05 33.09
CA GLY A 13 49.14 -32.06 32.32
C GLY A 13 48.42 -31.44 31.13
N VAL A 14 48.97 -31.62 29.92
CA VAL A 14 48.25 -31.43 28.65
C VAL A 14 47.71 -32.79 28.24
N ALA A 15 46.40 -32.90 28.05
CA ALA A 15 45.73 -34.03 27.42
C ALA A 15 44.86 -33.50 26.28
N ALA A 16 45.03 -34.08 25.10
CA ALA A 16 44.27 -33.77 23.88
C ALA A 16 43.10 -34.74 23.69
N LEU A 17 42.09 -34.23 22.96
CA LEU A 17 40.96 -34.90 22.29
C LEU A 17 39.77 -35.35 23.16
N THR A 18 38.62 -34.73 22.93
CA THR A 18 37.51 -35.33 22.16
C THR A 18 36.53 -34.22 21.73
N ALA A 19 36.33 -34.08 20.43
CA ALA A 19 35.22 -33.33 19.87
C ALA A 19 33.93 -34.13 20.05
N CYS A 20 32.99 -33.61 20.84
CA CYS A 20 31.60 -34.01 20.81
C CYS A 20 30.78 -32.79 20.40
N THR A 21 30.29 -32.83 19.17
CA THR A 21 29.19 -32.01 18.68
C THR A 21 27.97 -32.29 19.56
N THR A 22 27.51 -31.30 20.30
CA THR A 22 26.15 -31.31 20.86
C THR A 22 25.34 -30.27 20.11
N ASP A 23 24.37 -30.80 19.40
CA ASP A 23 23.32 -30.16 18.61
C ASP A 23 22.97 -28.75 19.09
N ASN A 24 23.12 -27.79 18.19
CA ASN A 24 22.42 -26.52 18.27
C ASN A 24 20.92 -26.79 18.07
N VAL A 25 20.25 -27.25 19.14
CA VAL A 25 18.80 -27.10 19.23
C VAL A 25 18.56 -25.62 19.43
N VAL A 26 18.44 -24.89 18.32
CA VAL A 26 17.80 -23.58 18.33
C VAL A 26 16.37 -23.85 18.76
N SER A 27 16.00 -23.45 19.98
CA SER A 27 14.60 -23.43 20.39
C SER A 27 13.78 -22.78 19.28
N PRO A 28 12.58 -23.31 18.92
CA PRO A 28 11.68 -22.57 18.04
C PRO A 28 11.56 -21.16 18.61
N SER A 29 11.73 -20.14 17.77
CA SER A 29 11.46 -18.76 18.14
C SER A 29 10.10 -18.74 18.83
N ARG A 30 10.06 -18.39 20.13
CA ARG A 30 8.80 -18.17 20.84
C ARG A 30 8.00 -17.20 19.97
N LEU A 31 6.80 -17.59 19.55
CA LEU A 31 5.85 -16.65 18.93
C LEU A 31 5.78 -15.46 19.87
N GLN A 32 6.19 -14.28 19.41
CA GLN A 32 6.09 -13.09 20.22
C GLN A 32 4.60 -12.77 20.35
N ASP A 33 4.16 -12.43 21.57
CA ASP A 33 2.78 -12.01 21.81
C ASP A 33 2.65 -10.49 21.64
N GLU A 34 3.78 -9.77 21.58
CA GLU A 34 3.86 -8.34 21.32
C GLU A 34 5.24 -7.95 20.78
N GLY A 35 5.31 -6.80 20.11
CA GLY A 35 6.56 -6.31 19.56
C GLY A 35 6.45 -4.97 18.86
N SER A 36 7.57 -4.54 18.27
CA SER A 36 7.67 -3.35 17.44
C SER A 36 8.52 -3.66 16.21
N ILE A 37 8.05 -3.23 15.04
CA ILE A 37 8.72 -3.47 13.76
C ILE A 37 8.90 -2.14 13.05
N THR A 38 10.08 -1.92 12.48
CA THR A 38 10.35 -0.81 11.57
C THR A 38 10.59 -1.36 10.16
N VAL A 39 9.86 -0.83 9.18
CA VAL A 39 10.02 -1.14 7.76
C VAL A 39 10.56 0.07 6.99
N ILE A 40 11.44 -0.18 6.01
CA ILE A 40 11.99 0.86 5.13
C ILE A 40 11.25 0.79 3.78
N ALA A 41 10.15 1.53 3.69
CA ALA A 41 9.17 1.43 2.59
C ALA A 41 9.41 2.50 1.50
N THR A 42 10.66 2.69 1.10
CA THR A 42 11.08 3.82 0.24
C THR A 42 10.79 3.61 -1.24
N SER A 43 11.00 2.39 -1.75
CA SER A 43 10.93 2.08 -3.20
C SER A 43 10.20 0.78 -3.53
N ALA A 44 9.97 -0.10 -2.56
CA ALA A 44 9.29 -1.39 -2.75
C ALA A 44 8.44 -1.74 -1.53
N TRP A 45 7.39 -2.54 -1.76
CA TRP A 45 6.55 -3.07 -0.69
C TRP A 45 7.40 -3.87 0.31
N GLN A 46 7.23 -3.56 1.59
CA GLN A 46 7.82 -4.30 2.70
C GLN A 46 6.74 -5.16 3.32
N PHE A 47 6.88 -6.48 3.22
CA PHE A 47 5.89 -7.45 3.72
C PHE A 47 6.28 -7.92 5.12
N VAL A 48 5.30 -8.04 6.01
CA VAL A 48 5.49 -8.45 7.40
C VAL A 48 4.59 -9.63 7.71
N SER A 49 5.12 -10.62 8.43
CA SER A 49 4.33 -11.58 9.19
C SER A 49 4.27 -11.14 10.65
N LEU A 50 3.06 -11.00 11.19
CA LEU A 50 2.83 -10.70 12.60
C LEU A 50 3.09 -11.92 13.49
N ALA A 51 2.78 -13.13 12.99
CA ALA A 51 3.08 -14.36 13.72
C ALA A 51 4.59 -14.58 13.90
N ASP A 52 5.38 -14.30 12.87
CA ASP A 52 6.84 -14.46 12.93
C ASP A 52 7.54 -13.22 13.50
N SER A 53 6.81 -12.12 13.74
CA SER A 53 7.34 -10.82 14.12
C SER A 53 8.48 -10.33 13.20
N ALA A 54 8.35 -10.53 11.88
CA ALA A 54 9.46 -10.33 10.96
C ALA A 54 9.01 -9.82 9.58
N LEU A 55 9.95 -9.18 8.88
CA LEU A 55 9.81 -8.97 7.45
C LEU A 55 9.95 -10.31 6.72
N VAL A 56 9.12 -10.53 5.72
CA VAL A 56 9.10 -11.76 4.92
C VAL A 56 9.19 -11.44 3.44
N THR A 57 9.64 -12.40 2.64
CA THR A 57 9.61 -12.32 1.18
C THR A 57 8.56 -13.30 0.65
N PRO A 58 7.38 -12.82 0.22
CA PRO A 58 6.33 -13.69 -0.29
C PRO A 58 6.79 -14.50 -1.50
N THR A 59 6.58 -15.82 -1.46
CA THR A 59 6.97 -16.75 -2.54
C THR A 59 5.73 -17.59 -2.96
N PRO A 60 5.48 -17.81 -4.26
CA PRO A 60 6.23 -17.30 -5.41
C PRO A 60 5.99 -15.81 -5.69
N SER A 61 4.92 -15.23 -5.16
CA SER A 61 4.57 -13.81 -5.26
C SER A 61 3.62 -13.41 -4.12
N PRO A 62 3.47 -12.10 -3.84
CA PRO A 62 2.58 -11.62 -2.78
C PRO A 62 1.12 -12.11 -2.91
N ASN A 63 0.57 -12.08 -4.13
CA ASN A 63 -0.81 -12.50 -4.42
C ASN A 63 -1.01 -14.03 -4.43
N ALA A 64 0.04 -14.82 -4.22
CA ALA A 64 -0.01 -16.29 -4.19
C ALA A 64 0.53 -16.88 -2.89
N SER A 65 0.86 -16.05 -1.90
CA SER A 65 1.53 -16.47 -0.67
C SER A 65 0.74 -16.08 0.57
N THR A 66 0.56 -17.02 1.50
CA THR A 66 -0.07 -16.79 2.82
C THR A 66 0.94 -16.42 3.92
N ALA A 67 2.21 -16.17 3.55
CA ALA A 67 3.31 -15.97 4.47
C ALA A 67 3.38 -14.56 5.09
N TRP A 68 2.63 -13.61 4.56
CA TRP A 68 2.61 -12.22 5.02
C TRP A 68 1.21 -11.82 5.49
N ASP A 69 1.09 -10.78 6.30
CA ASP A 69 -0.17 -10.32 6.88
C ASP A 69 -0.47 -8.87 6.50
N ILE A 70 0.54 -8.01 6.58
CA ILE A 70 0.47 -6.58 6.29
C ILE A 70 1.72 -6.16 5.52
N ALA A 71 1.58 -5.21 4.60
CA ALA A 71 2.70 -4.65 3.87
C ALA A 71 2.59 -3.13 3.69
N PHE A 72 3.74 -2.47 3.56
CA PHE A 72 3.85 -1.01 3.48
C PHE A 72 4.64 -0.55 2.26
N LEU A 73 4.18 0.52 1.60
CA LEU A 73 4.91 1.26 0.55
C LEU A 73 4.59 2.76 0.64
N GLY A 74 5.55 3.57 1.05
CA GLY A 74 5.31 4.99 1.31
C GLY A 74 4.24 5.17 2.38
N THR A 75 3.12 5.78 2.03
CA THR A 75 1.95 5.93 2.92
C THR A 75 0.88 4.87 2.72
N ASN A 76 1.08 3.95 1.78
CA ASN A 76 0.12 2.91 1.47
C ASN A 76 0.36 1.70 2.37
N VAL A 77 -0.74 1.07 2.75
CA VAL A 77 -0.77 -0.17 3.52
C VAL A 77 -1.67 -1.15 2.79
N THR A 78 -1.26 -2.40 2.68
CA THR A 78 -2.10 -3.48 2.17
C THR A 78 -2.07 -4.69 3.09
N LEU A 79 -3.17 -5.44 3.12
CA LEU A 79 -3.37 -6.64 3.92
C LEU A 79 -3.41 -7.87 3.03
N ASN A 80 -2.94 -9.01 3.53
CA ASN A 80 -3.01 -10.27 2.80
C ASN A 80 -4.42 -10.88 2.83
N GLY A 81 -5.39 -10.20 2.22
CA GLY A 81 -6.77 -10.66 2.14
C GLY A 81 -7.54 -9.95 1.04
N GLY A 82 -8.66 -10.53 0.63
CA GLY A 82 -9.46 -10.02 -0.48
C GLY A 82 -8.69 -10.10 -1.80
N ASP A 83 -8.67 -9.00 -2.56
CA ASP A 83 -8.00 -8.96 -3.88
C ASP A 83 -6.47 -8.97 -3.76
N ALA A 84 -5.92 -8.61 -2.59
CA ALA A 84 -4.49 -8.42 -2.39
C ALA A 84 -3.71 -9.73 -2.19
N GLY A 85 -4.36 -10.76 -1.65
CA GLY A 85 -3.71 -12.05 -1.45
C GLY A 85 -4.53 -13.08 -0.67
N PRO A 86 -4.03 -14.32 -0.60
CA PRO A 86 -4.78 -15.48 -0.12
C PRO A 86 -4.81 -15.65 1.40
N GLY A 87 -4.15 -14.78 2.18
CA GLY A 87 -3.99 -14.94 3.63
C GLY A 87 -5.27 -14.79 4.45
N GLY A 88 -6.37 -14.30 3.84
CA GLY A 88 -7.65 -14.10 4.52
C GLY A 88 -7.62 -13.00 5.58
N VAL A 89 -6.62 -12.12 5.55
CA VAL A 89 -6.47 -11.05 6.53
C VAL A 89 -7.55 -9.99 6.34
N THR A 90 -8.22 -9.64 7.43
CA THR A 90 -9.18 -8.54 7.48
C THR A 90 -8.79 -7.58 8.60
N ALA A 91 -9.20 -6.32 8.50
CA ALA A 91 -8.92 -5.36 9.54
C ALA A 91 -10.09 -4.42 9.84
N ALA A 92 -10.06 -3.89 11.05
CA ALA A 92 -10.95 -2.83 11.53
C ALA A 92 -10.12 -1.76 12.26
N CYS A 93 -10.65 -0.55 12.35
CA CYS A 93 -10.01 0.55 13.06
C CYS A 93 -10.82 0.84 14.32
N LEU A 94 -10.14 0.92 15.47
CA LEU A 94 -10.73 1.51 16.67
C LEU A 94 -10.99 3.00 16.47
N CYS A 95 -10.08 3.65 15.73
CA CYS A 95 -10.22 5.03 15.27
C CYS A 95 -10.48 6.00 16.43
N GLN A 96 -9.88 5.74 17.59
CA GLN A 96 -10.12 6.51 18.80
C GLN A 96 -9.66 7.97 18.66
N ASN A 97 -8.74 8.25 17.74
CA ASN A 97 -8.21 9.58 17.47
C ASN A 97 -8.81 10.22 16.20
N ALA A 98 -9.85 9.64 15.60
CA ALA A 98 -10.47 10.16 14.38
C ALA A 98 -10.99 11.60 14.54
N SER A 99 -11.50 11.96 15.72
CA SER A 99 -12.01 13.30 16.02
C SER A 99 -10.96 14.29 16.56
N ALA A 100 -9.70 13.87 16.72
CA ALA A 100 -8.65 14.74 17.25
C ALA A 100 -8.44 15.97 16.35
N THR A 101 -8.13 17.13 16.91
CA THR A 101 -7.70 18.29 16.13
C THR A 101 -6.28 18.09 15.59
N ASN A 102 -5.86 18.92 14.63
CA ASN A 102 -4.48 18.85 14.13
C ASN A 102 -3.46 19.12 15.24
N ASP A 103 -3.75 20.08 16.13
CA ASP A 103 -2.90 20.39 17.27
C ASP A 103 -2.78 19.22 18.25
N GLN A 104 -3.90 18.49 18.49
CA GLN A 104 -3.88 17.27 19.29
C GLN A 104 -3.03 16.18 18.65
N VAL A 105 -3.19 15.92 17.34
CA VAL A 105 -2.38 14.93 16.62
C VAL A 105 -0.89 15.30 16.62
N LEU A 106 -0.56 16.59 16.54
CA LEU A 106 0.83 17.06 16.61
C LEU A 106 1.47 16.92 17.99
N ALA A 107 0.65 16.86 19.05
CA ALA A 107 1.12 16.66 20.41
C ALA A 107 1.31 15.17 20.79
N MET A 108 0.74 14.24 20.01
CA MET A 108 0.86 12.80 20.24
C MET A 108 2.28 12.30 19.98
N THR A 109 2.78 11.45 20.88
CA THR A 109 4.06 10.73 20.72
C THR A 109 3.88 9.23 20.92
N ALA A 110 4.88 8.45 20.51
CA ALA A 110 4.85 6.99 20.75
C ALA A 110 4.71 6.67 22.24
N GLU A 111 5.31 7.49 23.11
CA GLU A 111 5.26 7.36 24.56
C GLU A 111 3.91 7.78 25.14
N SER A 112 3.34 8.92 24.71
CA SER A 112 2.04 9.39 25.23
C SER A 112 0.90 8.42 24.89
N GLU A 113 0.92 7.88 23.68
CA GLU A 113 -0.15 7.02 23.17
C GLU A 113 0.03 5.54 23.52
N PHE A 114 1.06 5.18 24.29
CA PHE A 114 1.30 3.79 24.68
C PHE A 114 0.24 3.26 25.65
N ALA A 115 -0.15 4.06 26.65
CA ALA A 115 -1.14 3.65 27.63
C ALA A 115 -2.50 3.32 26.96
N ASP A 116 -2.95 4.17 26.05
CA ASP A 116 -4.18 3.95 25.29
C ASP A 116 -4.10 2.69 24.43
N PHE A 117 -2.96 2.43 23.79
CA PHE A 117 -2.73 1.17 23.08
C PHE A 117 -2.76 -0.05 24.01
N ASP A 118 -2.12 0.03 25.17
CA ASP A 118 -1.96 -1.08 26.11
C ASP A 118 -3.31 -1.51 26.70
N THR A 119 -4.16 -0.54 27.07
CA THR A 119 -5.50 -0.80 27.63
C THR A 119 -6.46 -1.52 26.69
N VAL A 120 -6.19 -1.52 25.38
CA VAL A 120 -6.96 -2.28 24.39
C VAL A 120 -6.59 -3.76 24.49
N THR A 121 -7.36 -4.54 25.26
CA THR A 121 -7.11 -5.98 25.46
C THR A 121 -8.04 -6.89 24.67
N ALA A 122 -9.09 -6.34 24.04
CA ALA A 122 -10.04 -7.08 23.22
C ALA A 122 -10.61 -6.18 22.11
N VAL A 123 -11.16 -6.80 21.06
CA VAL A 123 -11.87 -6.09 19.99
C VAL A 123 -13.22 -5.59 20.52
N PRO A 124 -13.51 -4.27 20.49
CA PRO A 124 -14.83 -3.77 20.87
C PRO A 124 -15.93 -4.31 19.96
N PRO A 125 -17.15 -4.55 20.49
CA PRO A 125 -18.27 -5.01 19.67
C PRO A 125 -18.66 -3.95 18.62
N GLY A 126 -19.15 -4.41 17.47
CA GLY A 126 -19.67 -3.53 16.41
C GLY A 126 -18.64 -3.07 15.38
N LEU A 127 -17.36 -3.41 15.53
CA LEU A 127 -16.36 -3.12 14.50
C LEU A 127 -16.56 -4.00 13.26
N SER A 128 -16.54 -3.36 12.08
CA SER A 128 -16.64 -4.04 10.78
C SER A 128 -15.25 -4.36 10.24
N PHE A 129 -14.95 -5.64 10.13
CA PHE A 129 -13.70 -6.12 9.53
C PHE A 129 -13.84 -6.17 8.01
N VAL A 130 -12.90 -5.54 7.32
CA VAL A 130 -12.86 -5.48 5.86
C VAL A 130 -11.56 -6.07 5.35
N SER A 131 -11.63 -6.84 4.27
CA SER A 131 -10.45 -7.20 3.47
C SER A 131 -10.09 -6.05 2.52
N ASP A 132 -8.91 -6.12 1.94
CA ASP A 132 -8.51 -5.19 0.91
C ASP A 132 -9.20 -5.49 -0.42
N ALA A 133 -9.52 -4.43 -1.18
CA ALA A 133 -10.02 -4.50 -2.54
C ALA A 133 -9.21 -3.59 -3.45
N LEU A 134 -9.25 -3.86 -4.76
CA LEU A 134 -8.65 -2.98 -5.76
C LEU A 134 -9.24 -1.57 -5.66
N THR A 135 -8.36 -0.58 -5.50
CA THR A 135 -8.67 0.86 -5.55
C THR A 135 -7.94 1.48 -6.74
N PRO A 136 -8.61 1.64 -7.89
CA PRO A 136 -8.00 2.24 -9.07
C PRO A 136 -7.72 3.73 -8.88
N ALA A 137 -6.70 4.25 -9.57
CA ALA A 137 -6.42 5.70 -9.61
C ALA A 137 -7.48 6.48 -10.41
N ILE A 138 -8.16 5.81 -11.35
CA ILE A 138 -9.20 6.39 -12.20
C ILE A 138 -10.56 5.85 -11.73
N VAL A 139 -11.32 6.70 -11.02
CA VAL A 139 -12.63 6.38 -10.45
C VAL A 139 -13.68 7.42 -10.82
N GLY A 140 -14.96 7.03 -10.78
CA GLY A 140 -16.07 7.95 -11.04
C GLY A 140 -16.22 8.36 -12.51
N TRP A 141 -15.64 7.60 -13.43
CA TRP A 141 -15.68 7.87 -14.86
C TRP A 141 -17.01 7.51 -15.55
N HIS A 142 -17.92 6.90 -14.81
CA HIS A 142 -19.28 6.62 -15.24
C HIS A 142 -20.28 6.94 -14.13
N ALA A 143 -21.52 7.18 -14.52
CA ALA A 143 -22.69 7.23 -13.65
C ALA A 143 -23.60 6.03 -13.92
N GLY A 144 -24.55 5.78 -13.03
CA GLY A 144 -25.45 4.61 -13.13
C GLY A 144 -24.74 3.29 -12.84
N SER A 145 -25.44 2.17 -13.05
CA SER A 145 -24.93 0.83 -12.83
C SER A 145 -25.42 -0.13 -13.92
N GLY A 146 -24.63 -1.19 -14.16
CA GLY A 146 -24.96 -2.23 -15.12
C GLY A 146 -25.32 -1.68 -16.51
N ALA A 147 -26.42 -2.17 -17.08
CA ALA A 147 -26.88 -1.79 -18.42
C ALA A 147 -27.38 -0.34 -18.53
N ALA A 148 -27.49 0.41 -17.42
CA ALA A 148 -27.84 1.82 -17.42
C ALA A 148 -26.62 2.75 -17.30
N ALA A 149 -25.40 2.21 -17.32
CA ALA A 149 -24.20 3.00 -17.15
C ALA A 149 -23.96 3.98 -18.31
N THR A 150 -23.58 5.22 -17.98
CA THR A 150 -23.23 6.26 -18.96
C THR A 150 -21.92 6.93 -18.57
N ALA A 151 -21.12 7.37 -19.55
CA ALA A 151 -19.88 8.09 -19.28
C ALA A 151 -20.15 9.39 -18.51
N ASP A 152 -19.37 9.66 -17.46
CA ASP A 152 -19.35 10.97 -16.80
C ASP A 152 -18.32 11.86 -17.49
N THR A 153 -18.78 12.61 -18.50
CA THR A 153 -17.93 13.46 -19.33
C THR A 153 -17.47 14.75 -18.63
N THR A 154 -17.93 14.99 -17.40
CA THR A 154 -17.46 16.10 -16.56
C THR A 154 -16.13 15.78 -15.88
N LYS A 155 -15.74 14.51 -15.81
CA LYS A 155 -14.49 14.07 -15.20
C LYS A 155 -13.34 14.09 -16.20
N THR A 156 -12.21 14.60 -15.73
CA THR A 156 -10.95 14.63 -16.46
C THR A 156 -9.80 14.21 -15.54
N TRP A 157 -8.89 13.39 -16.07
CA TRP A 157 -7.67 12.98 -15.40
C TRP A 157 -6.45 13.49 -16.14
N LEU A 158 -5.45 13.90 -15.38
CA LEU A 158 -4.10 14.16 -15.84
C LEU A 158 -3.28 12.90 -15.56
N LEU A 159 -2.68 12.33 -16.60
CA LEU A 159 -1.93 11.09 -16.53
C LEU A 159 -0.44 11.39 -16.66
N ARG A 160 0.35 10.76 -15.79
CA ARG A 160 1.74 10.41 -16.09
C ARG A 160 1.71 9.01 -16.69
N LEU A 161 2.36 8.82 -17.84
CA LEU A 161 2.37 7.53 -18.53
C LEU A 161 3.41 6.58 -17.93
N SER A 162 3.39 5.33 -18.38
CA SER A 162 4.22 4.23 -17.88
C SER A 162 5.73 4.52 -18.01
N ASP A 163 6.12 5.22 -19.06
CA ASP A 163 7.49 5.69 -19.36
C ASP A 163 8.00 6.78 -18.41
N SER A 164 7.11 7.42 -17.65
CA SER A 164 7.36 8.59 -16.78
C SER A 164 7.86 9.85 -17.51
N THR A 165 7.92 9.85 -18.84
CA THR A 165 8.36 10.99 -19.66
C THR A 165 7.22 11.65 -20.41
N SER A 166 6.17 10.87 -20.71
CA SER A 166 4.98 11.32 -21.43
C SER A 166 3.81 11.50 -20.47
N PHE A 167 2.90 12.40 -20.84
CA PHE A 167 1.72 12.76 -20.07
C PHE A 167 0.48 12.78 -20.97
N ALA A 168 -0.71 12.65 -20.40
CA ALA A 168 -1.94 12.79 -21.18
C ALA A 168 -3.08 13.40 -20.34
N ALA A 169 -3.87 14.27 -20.96
CA ALA A 169 -5.20 14.55 -20.43
C ALA A 169 -6.14 13.45 -20.94
N LEU A 170 -6.96 12.86 -20.07
CA LEU A 170 -7.88 11.77 -20.38
C LEU A 170 -9.30 12.11 -19.92
N ARG A 171 -10.30 11.76 -20.73
CA ARG A 171 -11.68 11.55 -20.27
C ARG A 171 -12.30 10.32 -20.92
N VAL A 172 -13.34 9.78 -20.28
CA VAL A 172 -14.23 8.82 -20.93
C VAL A 172 -15.32 9.61 -21.66
N LYS A 173 -15.36 9.50 -22.99
CA LYS A 173 -16.27 10.27 -23.84
C LYS A 173 -17.63 9.60 -23.97
N ALA A 174 -17.64 8.28 -24.09
CA ALA A 174 -18.87 7.51 -24.29
C ALA A 174 -18.75 6.09 -23.73
N ILE A 175 -19.91 5.57 -23.31
CA ILE A 175 -20.16 4.16 -23.02
C ILE A 175 -21.27 3.73 -23.96
N ALA A 176 -21.05 2.67 -24.73
CA ALA A 176 -22.04 2.09 -25.63
C ALA A 176 -22.28 0.62 -25.26
N THR A 177 -23.54 0.20 -25.34
CA THR A 177 -24.01 -1.16 -25.05
C THR A 177 -23.47 -1.74 -23.72
N PRO A 178 -23.59 -1.02 -22.59
CA PRO A 178 -23.22 -1.58 -21.30
C PRO A 178 -24.12 -2.76 -20.94
N THR A 179 -23.58 -3.68 -20.14
CA THR A 179 -24.31 -4.84 -19.62
C THR A 179 -24.27 -4.83 -18.10
N ALA A 180 -24.87 -5.83 -17.47
CA ALA A 180 -24.82 -5.97 -16.01
C ALA A 180 -23.38 -6.10 -15.47
N THR A 181 -22.42 -6.59 -16.26
CA THR A 181 -21.08 -6.96 -15.79
C THR A 181 -19.94 -6.15 -16.42
N HIS A 182 -20.18 -5.41 -17.51
CA HIS A 182 -19.16 -4.55 -18.11
C HIS A 182 -19.73 -3.34 -18.84
N ALA A 183 -18.91 -2.32 -19.03
CA ALA A 183 -19.27 -1.07 -19.69
C ALA A 183 -19.38 -1.15 -21.22
N GLY A 184 -19.53 -2.35 -21.80
CA GLY A 184 -19.58 -2.53 -23.25
C GLY A 184 -18.38 -1.92 -23.98
N SER A 185 -18.66 -1.07 -24.97
CA SER A 185 -17.68 -0.30 -25.72
C SER A 185 -17.44 1.05 -25.05
N VAL A 186 -16.20 1.30 -24.62
CA VAL A 186 -15.76 2.52 -23.96
C VAL A 186 -14.94 3.35 -24.93
N THR A 187 -15.36 4.58 -25.20
CA THR A 187 -14.57 5.55 -26.00
C THR A 187 -13.75 6.41 -25.06
N LEU A 188 -12.44 6.21 -25.05
CA LEU A 188 -11.51 7.12 -24.40
C LEU A 188 -11.18 8.27 -25.35
N GLU A 189 -11.18 9.50 -24.83
CA GLU A 189 -10.67 10.67 -25.53
C GLU A 189 -9.51 11.25 -24.73
N TYR A 190 -8.38 11.48 -25.39
CA TYR A 190 -7.16 11.91 -24.72
C TYR A 190 -6.35 12.91 -25.55
N ARG A 191 -5.50 13.69 -24.90
CA ARG A 191 -4.55 14.61 -25.54
C ARG A 191 -3.16 14.27 -25.02
N LEU A 192 -2.32 13.72 -25.89
CA LEU A 192 -0.98 13.23 -25.55
C LEU A 192 0.05 14.37 -25.54
N GLN A 193 0.78 14.48 -24.44
CA GLN A 193 1.89 15.41 -24.26
C GLN A 193 3.18 14.59 -24.08
N THR A 194 3.87 14.31 -25.19
CA THR A 194 5.12 13.51 -25.20
C THR A 194 6.33 14.23 -24.61
N THR A 195 6.20 15.53 -24.32
CA THR A 195 7.27 16.32 -23.73
C THR A 195 6.69 17.27 -22.70
N SER A 196 7.18 17.18 -21.46
CA SER A 196 6.77 18.08 -20.38
C SER A 196 6.92 19.55 -20.80
N GLY A 197 5.87 20.34 -20.63
CA GLY A 197 5.84 21.76 -20.96
C GLY A 197 5.47 22.09 -22.42
N SER A 198 5.34 21.10 -23.32
CA SER A 198 4.78 21.36 -24.65
C SER A 198 3.28 21.65 -24.56
N ALA A 199 2.71 22.37 -25.53
CA ALA A 199 1.26 22.54 -25.59
C ALA A 199 0.56 21.19 -25.77
N LEU A 200 -0.62 21.03 -25.16
CA LEU A 200 -1.47 19.87 -25.42
C LEU A 200 -2.03 19.89 -26.85
N PRO A 201 -1.83 18.83 -27.66
CA PRO A 201 -2.30 18.77 -29.04
C PRO A 201 -3.82 18.58 -29.13
N ALA A 202 -4.32 18.44 -30.35
CA ALA A 202 -5.71 18.07 -30.61
C ALA A 202 -6.07 16.70 -29.98
N PRO A 203 -7.33 16.49 -29.57
CA PRO A 203 -7.76 15.24 -28.96
C PRO A 203 -7.72 14.07 -29.95
N GLN A 204 -7.26 12.94 -29.44
CA GLN A 204 -7.29 11.61 -30.05
C GLN A 204 -8.36 10.76 -29.36
N GLN A 205 -8.83 9.71 -30.04
CA GLN A 205 -9.80 8.78 -29.48
C GLN A 205 -9.39 7.34 -29.74
N ILE A 206 -9.70 6.48 -28.79
CA ILE A 206 -9.60 5.02 -28.93
C ILE A 206 -10.87 4.39 -28.36
N VAL A 207 -11.40 3.40 -29.08
CA VAL A 207 -12.59 2.64 -28.68
C VAL A 207 -12.15 1.27 -28.18
N ILE A 208 -12.62 0.90 -26.99
CA ILE A 208 -12.17 -0.29 -26.28
C ILE A 208 -13.37 -1.13 -25.90
N ASN A 209 -13.33 -2.43 -26.19
CA ASN A 209 -14.29 -3.37 -25.65
C ASN A 209 -13.90 -3.75 -24.21
N ALA A 210 -14.56 -3.13 -23.22
CA ALA A 210 -14.32 -3.42 -21.80
C ALA A 210 -14.78 -4.82 -21.37
N GLY A 211 -15.61 -5.49 -22.18
CA GLY A 211 -16.04 -6.87 -21.97
C GLY A 211 -15.10 -7.94 -22.58
N ALA A 212 -13.99 -7.53 -23.21
CA ALA A 212 -13.02 -8.48 -23.75
C ALA A 212 -12.47 -9.39 -22.63
N THR A 213 -12.24 -10.66 -22.95
CA THR A 213 -11.64 -11.61 -22.00
C THR A 213 -10.28 -11.10 -21.56
N GLY A 214 -10.07 -10.92 -20.26
CA GLY A 214 -8.85 -10.33 -19.70
C GLY A 214 -8.74 -8.81 -19.83
N GLY A 215 -9.75 -8.13 -20.40
CA GLY A 215 -9.72 -6.69 -20.68
C GLY A 215 -8.79 -6.30 -21.83
N ALA A 216 -8.61 -5.00 -22.04
CA ALA A 216 -7.77 -4.47 -23.10
C ALA A 216 -6.78 -3.44 -22.54
N ARG A 217 -5.51 -3.62 -22.88
CA ARG A 217 -4.40 -2.74 -22.50
C ARG A 217 -4.12 -1.77 -23.62
N VAL A 218 -3.98 -0.49 -23.28
CA VAL A 218 -3.79 0.60 -24.23
C VAL A 218 -2.46 1.26 -23.97
N ASP A 219 -1.67 1.42 -25.03
CA ASP A 219 -0.52 2.32 -25.06
C ASP A 219 -0.98 3.65 -25.69
N LEU A 220 -0.96 4.71 -24.89
CA LEU A 220 -1.41 6.03 -25.32
C LEU A 220 -0.38 6.73 -26.21
N ASN A 221 0.89 6.32 -26.18
CA ASN A 221 1.93 6.88 -27.05
C ASN A 221 1.70 6.47 -28.50
N THR A 222 1.31 5.21 -28.73
CA THR A 222 0.97 4.71 -30.07
C THR A 222 -0.51 4.87 -30.41
N GLY A 223 -1.38 5.02 -29.40
CA GLY A 223 -2.82 5.08 -29.58
C GLY A 223 -3.43 3.73 -29.96
N THR A 224 -2.84 2.63 -29.49
CA THR A 224 -3.23 1.27 -29.88
C THR A 224 -3.44 0.35 -28.67
N ILE A 225 -4.15 -0.76 -28.90
CA ILE A 225 -4.19 -1.86 -27.94
C ILE A 225 -2.89 -2.65 -28.05
N THR A 226 -2.26 -2.96 -26.92
CA THR A 226 -0.98 -3.67 -26.86
C THR A 226 -1.03 -4.88 -25.95
N THR A 227 -0.18 -5.86 -26.21
CA THR A 227 0.09 -7.00 -25.32
C THR A 227 1.42 -6.86 -24.58
N ASP A 228 2.19 -5.83 -24.87
CA ASP A 228 3.47 -5.56 -24.21
C ASP A 228 3.23 -5.05 -22.77
N ASP A 229 3.69 -5.82 -21.78
CA ASP A 229 3.57 -5.50 -20.35
C ASP A 229 4.29 -4.20 -19.95
N ALA A 230 5.32 -3.80 -20.68
CA ALA A 230 6.08 -2.58 -20.40
C ALA A 230 5.47 -1.34 -21.05
N ALA A 231 4.71 -1.49 -22.14
CA ALA A 231 4.26 -0.36 -22.96
C ALA A 231 2.85 0.15 -22.62
N TRP A 232 1.98 -0.67 -22.02
CA TRP A 232 0.62 -0.23 -21.74
C TRP A 232 0.58 0.86 -20.66
N ASP A 233 -0.37 1.78 -20.78
CA ASP A 233 -0.61 2.86 -19.82
C ASP A 233 -1.92 2.66 -19.06
N LEU A 234 -2.95 2.19 -19.78
CA LEU A 234 -4.29 1.94 -19.24
C LEU A 234 -4.73 0.50 -19.50
N HIS A 235 -5.42 -0.11 -18.54
CA HIS A 235 -6.08 -1.40 -18.73
C HIS A 235 -7.56 -1.27 -18.41
N VAL A 236 -8.41 -1.46 -19.43
CA VAL A 236 -9.86 -1.32 -19.32
C VAL A 236 -10.49 -2.71 -19.28
N GLN A 237 -11.17 -3.02 -18.18
CA GLN A 237 -11.80 -4.32 -17.96
C GLN A 237 -13.08 -4.14 -17.13
N GLY A 238 -14.21 -4.62 -17.62
CA GLY A 238 -15.49 -4.48 -16.92
C GLY A 238 -15.91 -3.02 -16.76
N PHE A 239 -15.98 -2.57 -15.50
CA PHE A 239 -16.19 -1.17 -15.10
C PHE A 239 -14.94 -0.55 -14.45
N THR A 240 -13.77 -1.14 -14.67
CA THR A 240 -12.50 -0.72 -14.08
C THR A 240 -11.56 -0.19 -15.15
N ILE A 241 -10.92 0.95 -14.87
CA ILE A 241 -9.77 1.46 -15.62
C ILE A 241 -8.59 1.49 -14.66
N ARG A 242 -7.58 0.65 -14.95
CA ARG A 242 -6.32 0.56 -14.21
C ARG A 242 -5.24 1.35 -14.92
N VAL A 243 -4.22 1.78 -14.18
CA VAL A 243 -2.98 2.37 -14.73
C VAL A 243 -1.83 1.39 -14.63
N ASN A 244 -0.85 1.46 -15.55
CA ASN A 244 0.39 0.68 -15.43
C ASN A 244 1.32 1.27 -14.36
N GLY A 245 0.92 1.10 -13.11
CA GLY A 245 1.66 1.51 -11.94
C GLY A 245 1.01 0.98 -10.66
N GLY A 246 1.79 1.00 -9.58
CA GLY A 246 1.35 0.45 -8.31
C GLY A 246 1.17 -1.07 -8.38
N ILE A 247 0.02 -1.58 -7.93
CA ILE A 247 -0.23 -3.03 -7.91
C ILE A 247 -0.66 -3.60 -9.28
N SER A 248 -1.00 -2.73 -10.23
CA SER A 248 -1.57 -3.15 -11.53
C SER A 248 -0.50 -3.42 -12.59
N GLY A 249 0.71 -2.89 -12.42
CA GLY A 249 1.80 -3.06 -13.37
C GLY A 249 3.11 -2.42 -12.92
N SER A 250 4.20 -2.81 -13.58
CA SER A 250 5.57 -2.39 -13.25
C SER A 250 5.95 -0.99 -13.75
N GLY A 251 5.09 -0.38 -14.57
CA GLY A 251 5.30 0.98 -15.06
C GLY A 251 5.17 2.05 -13.96
N LYS A 252 5.36 3.30 -14.37
CA LYS A 252 5.25 4.48 -13.47
C LYS A 252 3.96 5.26 -13.69
N ALA A 253 2.98 4.69 -14.38
CA ALA A 253 1.76 5.40 -14.73
C ALA A 253 0.99 5.78 -13.47
N GLY A 254 0.31 6.93 -13.53
CA GLY A 254 -0.52 7.42 -12.44
C GLY A 254 -1.48 8.49 -12.93
N ALA A 255 -2.58 8.67 -12.20
CA ALA A 255 -3.65 9.60 -12.56
C ALA A 255 -3.88 10.63 -11.45
N ALA A 256 -4.11 11.88 -11.83
CA ALA A 256 -4.53 12.96 -10.95
C ALA A 256 -5.86 13.54 -11.45
N THR A 257 -6.81 13.77 -10.55
CA THR A 257 -8.07 14.44 -10.90
C THR A 257 -7.84 15.95 -11.07
N THR A 258 -8.55 16.57 -12.00
CA THR A 258 -8.57 18.03 -12.17
C THR A 258 -10.00 18.54 -12.27
N ALA A 259 -10.24 19.77 -11.79
CA ALA A 259 -11.51 20.48 -11.95
C ALA A 259 -11.58 21.24 -13.29
N THR A 260 -10.45 21.44 -13.98
CA THR A 260 -10.43 22.06 -15.31
C THR A 260 -11.07 21.12 -16.32
N ALA A 261 -11.99 21.64 -17.12
CA ALA A 261 -12.62 20.85 -18.17
C ALA A 261 -11.58 20.41 -19.22
N PHE A 262 -11.77 19.21 -19.78
CA PHE A 262 -10.85 18.60 -20.75
C PHE A 262 -10.47 19.53 -21.94
N ALA A 263 -11.44 20.30 -22.44
CA ALA A 263 -11.23 21.22 -23.56
C ALA A 263 -10.35 22.43 -23.18
N ASP A 264 -10.38 22.85 -21.91
CA ASP A 264 -9.71 24.05 -21.42
C ASP A 264 -8.29 23.77 -20.91
N LEU A 265 -7.90 22.49 -20.82
CA LEU A 265 -6.55 22.10 -20.41
C LEU A 265 -5.51 22.59 -21.42
N THR A 266 -4.44 23.19 -20.90
CA THR A 266 -3.27 23.60 -21.68
C THR A 266 -2.06 22.69 -21.46
N THR A 267 -2.04 21.92 -20.36
CA THR A 267 -1.01 20.95 -19.99
C THR A 267 -1.64 19.73 -19.32
N ALA A 268 -1.02 18.56 -19.49
CA ALA A 268 -1.34 17.35 -18.73
C ALA A 268 -0.40 17.13 -17.54
N VAL A 269 0.60 17.99 -17.36
CA VAL A 269 1.54 17.90 -16.24
C VAL A 269 0.96 18.59 -15.01
N THR A 270 1.05 17.91 -13.87
CA THR A 270 0.75 18.47 -12.54
C THR A 270 1.83 18.08 -11.52
N ASN A 271 1.67 18.51 -10.28
CA ASN A 271 2.54 18.16 -9.16
C ASN A 271 2.75 16.65 -9.08
N ALA A 272 4.00 16.20 -8.98
CA ALA A 272 4.34 14.78 -9.00
C ALA A 272 3.65 13.96 -7.89
N SER A 273 3.35 14.60 -6.75
CA SER A 273 2.64 14.02 -5.60
C SER A 273 1.13 13.90 -5.79
N ALA A 274 0.55 14.54 -6.81
CA ALA A 274 -0.88 14.46 -7.13
C ALA A 274 -1.23 13.16 -7.88
N TYR A 275 -0.27 12.55 -8.58
CA TYR A 275 -0.50 11.29 -9.29
C TYR A 275 -0.71 10.16 -8.30
N ARG A 276 -1.92 9.59 -8.34
CA ARG A 276 -2.26 8.34 -7.67
C ARG A 276 -1.98 7.16 -8.59
N ILE A 277 -1.63 6.04 -7.98
CA ILE A 277 -1.43 4.76 -8.64
C ILE A 277 -2.50 3.80 -8.15
N ASP A 278 -2.71 2.68 -8.84
CA ASP A 278 -3.59 1.64 -8.35
C ASP A 278 -3.00 1.00 -7.08
N THR A 279 -3.84 0.79 -6.08
CA THR A 279 -3.48 0.15 -4.81
C THR A 279 -4.52 -0.87 -4.42
N TYR A 280 -4.14 -1.84 -3.60
CA TYR A 280 -5.11 -2.53 -2.76
C TYR A 280 -5.29 -1.73 -1.48
N ALA A 281 -6.54 -1.58 -1.05
CA ALA A 281 -6.83 -0.92 0.20
C ALA A 281 -8.17 -1.40 0.79
N GLY A 282 -8.20 -1.52 2.11
CA GLY A 282 -9.40 -1.71 2.92
C GLY A 282 -9.48 -0.63 3.99
N VAL A 283 -9.34 -1.03 5.26
CA VAL A 283 -9.43 -0.09 6.39
C VAL A 283 -8.39 1.02 6.28
N PHE A 284 -7.15 0.73 5.87
CA PHE A 284 -6.09 1.74 5.77
C PHE A 284 -6.28 2.72 4.61
N GLY A 285 -7.16 2.43 3.64
CA GLY A 285 -7.53 3.36 2.58
C GLY A 285 -8.56 4.40 3.03
N SER A 286 -9.48 3.99 3.92
CA SER A 286 -10.56 4.83 4.44
C SER A 286 -10.21 5.51 5.76
N GLN A 287 -9.51 4.81 6.63
CA GLN A 287 -9.00 5.24 7.93
C GLN A 287 -7.48 5.19 7.88
N ARG A 288 -6.87 6.28 7.42
CA ARG A 288 -5.41 6.35 7.26
C ARG A 288 -4.76 6.50 8.62
N TYR A 289 -3.62 5.83 8.81
CA TYR A 289 -2.81 5.92 10.03
C TYR A 289 -2.13 7.29 10.23
N TYR A 290 -2.39 8.28 9.37
CA TYR A 290 -1.68 9.55 9.35
C TYR A 290 -2.53 10.72 8.83
N ARG A 291 -2.10 11.93 9.19
CA ARG A 291 -2.49 13.19 8.54
C ARG A 291 -1.32 13.77 7.75
N TYR A 292 -1.62 14.43 6.65
CA TYR A 292 -0.61 15.03 5.78
C TYR A 292 -0.66 16.55 5.87
N ASN A 293 0.51 17.17 5.93
CA ASN A 293 0.70 18.61 5.76
C ASN A 293 -0.07 19.46 6.78
N ILE A 294 -0.29 18.94 8.00
CA ILE A 294 -1.04 19.68 9.04
C ILE A 294 -0.24 20.85 9.65
N LEU A 295 1.05 20.96 9.32
CA LEU A 295 1.93 22.09 9.63
C LEU A 295 2.30 22.95 8.41
N GLY A 296 1.79 22.64 7.21
CA GLY A 296 2.16 23.37 5.99
C GLY A 296 3.56 23.05 5.43
N ASP A 297 4.22 21.99 5.90
CA ASP A 297 5.59 21.60 5.55
C ASP A 297 5.71 20.24 4.83
N HIS A 298 4.59 19.72 4.31
CA HIS A 298 4.48 18.45 3.60
C HIS A 298 4.88 17.21 4.43
N ARG A 299 4.83 17.27 5.76
CA ARG A 299 5.10 16.11 6.62
C ARG A 299 3.90 15.20 6.85
N ILE A 300 4.22 13.96 7.25
CA ILE A 300 3.29 12.91 7.66
C ILE A 300 3.28 12.85 9.19
N SER A 301 2.10 12.93 9.79
CA SER A 301 1.92 12.87 11.24
C SER A 301 1.04 11.66 11.59
N PRO A 302 1.57 10.61 12.26
CA PRO A 302 0.76 9.46 12.67
C PRO A 302 -0.43 9.88 13.53
N THR A 303 -1.58 9.23 13.35
CA THR A 303 -2.79 9.48 14.18
C THR A 303 -2.81 8.64 15.44
N PHE A 304 -1.92 7.66 15.55
CA PHE A 304 -1.88 6.69 16.65
C PHE A 304 -3.21 5.95 16.87
N ASP A 305 -4.04 5.83 15.83
CA ASP A 305 -5.22 4.96 15.91
C ASP A 305 -4.80 3.49 16.09
N VAL A 306 -5.56 2.75 16.89
CA VAL A 306 -5.39 1.30 17.02
C VAL A 306 -6.17 0.60 15.91
N TYR A 307 -5.51 -0.31 15.20
CA TYR A 307 -6.09 -1.17 14.18
C TYR A 307 -6.12 -2.60 14.70
N PHE A 308 -7.18 -3.33 14.40
CA PHE A 308 -7.30 -4.75 14.66
C PHE A 308 -7.13 -5.51 13.37
N LEU A 309 -6.24 -6.50 13.33
CA LEU A 309 -6.03 -7.39 12.20
C LEU A 309 -6.42 -8.81 12.60
N ARG A 310 -7.30 -9.45 11.82
CA ARG A 310 -7.71 -10.84 12.00
C ARG A 310 -7.07 -11.72 10.95
N ARG A 311 -6.49 -12.84 11.38
CA ARG A 311 -5.89 -13.88 10.54
C ARG A 311 -6.30 -15.25 11.09
N GLY A 312 -7.21 -15.94 10.40
CA GLY A 312 -7.77 -17.20 10.92
C GLY A 312 -8.45 -16.98 12.28
N SER A 313 -8.03 -17.72 13.30
CA SER A 313 -8.49 -17.55 14.69
C SER A 313 -7.77 -16.44 15.45
N ASP A 314 -6.63 -15.97 14.95
CA ASP A 314 -5.79 -15.01 15.65
C ASP A 314 -6.24 -13.57 15.38
N THR A 315 -6.19 -12.74 16.42
CA THR A 315 -6.39 -11.30 16.30
C THR A 315 -5.18 -10.56 16.85
N TYR A 316 -4.77 -9.50 16.17
CA TYR A 316 -3.70 -8.61 16.59
C TYR A 316 -4.23 -7.19 16.71
N LYS A 317 -3.75 -6.42 17.70
CA LYS A 317 -3.81 -4.96 17.69
C LYS A 317 -2.51 -4.40 17.12
N LEU A 318 -2.60 -3.31 16.35
CA LEU A 318 -1.47 -2.64 15.71
C LEU A 318 -1.67 -1.12 15.81
N GLN A 319 -0.58 -0.39 16.09
CA GLN A 319 -0.59 1.07 16.08
C GLN A 319 0.70 1.57 15.40
N VAL A 320 0.55 2.39 14.37
CA VAL A 320 1.70 3.04 13.71
C VAL A 320 2.16 4.20 14.56
N THR A 321 3.44 4.19 14.93
CA THR A 321 4.05 5.13 15.87
C THR A 321 5.06 6.08 15.23
N GLY A 322 5.50 5.80 14.00
CA GLY A 322 6.48 6.63 13.31
C GLY A 322 6.46 6.46 11.79
N TYR A 323 6.96 7.49 11.09
CA TYR A 323 7.14 7.49 9.63
C TYR A 323 8.55 7.94 9.19
N TYR A 324 9.31 8.55 10.10
CA TYR A 324 10.65 9.06 9.86
C TYR A 324 11.67 8.33 10.73
N SER A 325 12.88 8.15 10.22
CA SER A 325 14.01 7.67 11.01
C SER A 325 14.41 8.69 12.07
N ALA A 326 15.28 8.30 12.99
CA ALA A 326 15.91 9.21 13.96
C ALA A 326 16.68 10.38 13.28
N THR A 327 17.11 10.21 12.02
CA THR A 327 17.80 11.23 11.22
C THR A 327 16.85 12.02 10.29
N GLY A 328 15.55 11.77 10.36
CA GLY A 328 14.54 12.45 9.53
C GLY A 328 14.31 11.83 8.15
N ALA A 329 14.86 10.64 7.86
CA ALA A 329 14.60 9.95 6.60
C ALA A 329 13.16 9.45 6.55
N ALA A 330 12.39 9.86 5.54
CA ALA A 330 10.99 9.50 5.38
C ALA A 330 10.80 8.03 4.99
N ARG A 331 9.59 7.48 5.22
CA ARG A 331 9.18 6.10 4.89
C ARG A 331 9.92 5.03 5.71
N HIS A 332 10.40 5.41 6.89
CA HIS A 332 10.83 4.50 7.95
C HIS A 332 9.65 4.34 8.90
N ILE A 333 8.78 3.38 8.59
CA ILE A 333 7.50 3.23 9.27
C ILE A 333 7.71 2.30 10.45
N THR A 334 7.46 2.80 11.65
CA THR A 334 7.50 2.00 12.87
C THR A 334 6.09 1.79 13.37
N PHE A 335 5.77 0.55 13.74
CA PHE A 335 4.52 0.21 14.38
C PHE A 335 4.76 -0.78 15.53
N ARG A 336 3.95 -0.66 16.57
CA ARG A 336 3.86 -1.66 17.63
C ARG A 336 2.65 -2.54 17.39
N TRP A 337 2.73 -3.76 17.88
CA TRP A 337 1.67 -4.76 17.74
C TRP A 337 1.63 -5.68 18.95
N ALA A 338 0.45 -6.27 19.19
CA ALA A 338 0.28 -7.35 20.16
C ALA A 338 -0.82 -8.30 19.69
N LYS A 339 -0.64 -9.59 19.93
CA LYS A 339 -1.68 -10.61 19.78
C LYS A 339 -2.70 -10.44 20.92
N LEU A 340 -3.98 -10.54 20.58
CA LEU A 340 -5.07 -10.56 21.54
C LEU A 340 -5.46 -12.02 21.81
N ASP A 341 -5.81 -12.31 23.05
CA ASP A 341 -6.33 -13.61 23.50
C ASP A 341 -7.78 -13.85 23.04
#